data_AF-A0A954YZD9-F1
#
_entry.id   AF-A0A954YZD9-F1
#
_cell.length_a   1.000
_cell.length_b   1.000
_cell.length_c   1.000
_cell.angle_alpha   90.00
_cell.angle_beta   90.00
_cell.angle_gamma   90.00
#
_symmetry.space_group_name_H-M   'P 1'
#
loop_
_entity.id
_entity.type
_entity.pdbx_description
1 polymer ?
#
loop_
_entity_poly.entity_id
_entity_poly.type
_entity_poly.pdbx_seq_one_letter_code
_entity_poly.pdbx_strand_id
1 'polypeptide(L)'
;ETFRGVEPGRYVAILTHSGSRGPGAMTCEYYSNMAMSMHPNIPREFRHLSWLPLDGEGAEYWEAMQLMGEFASANHHCIHATILRDLKLKPLLQIENHHNFAWKEMHAGREVV
;
A
#
# COMPACT_ATOMS: atom_id res chain seq x y z
N GLU A 1 -9.59 -18.17 -21.60
CA GLU A 1 -8.34 -17.44 -21.87
C GLU A 1 -7.40 -17.68 -20.71
N THR A 2 -6.13 -17.96 -20.99
CA THR A 2 -5.09 -18.20 -20.00
C THR A 2 -4.76 -16.88 -19.29
N PHE A 3 -4.87 -16.81 -17.95
CA PHE A 3 -4.49 -15.60 -17.21
C PHE A 3 -3.06 -15.73 -16.71
N ARG A 4 -2.16 -14.87 -17.20
CA ARG A 4 -0.73 -14.85 -16.81
C ARG A 4 -0.07 -16.25 -16.86
N GLY A 5 -0.44 -17.07 -17.84
CA GLY A 5 0.10 -18.43 -18.02
C GLY A 5 -0.60 -19.55 -17.23
N VAL A 6 -1.69 -19.26 -16.52
CA VAL A 6 -2.50 -20.25 -15.81
C VAL A 6 -3.84 -20.47 -16.54
N GLU A 7 -4.12 -21.74 -16.88
CA GLU A 7 -5.39 -22.15 -17.51
C GLU A 7 -6.58 -22.08 -16.52
N PRO A 8 -7.83 -21.95 -17.00
CA PRO A 8 -9.00 -22.07 -16.15
C PRO A 8 -9.06 -23.45 -15.45
N GLY A 9 -9.32 -23.47 -14.15
CA GLY A 9 -9.33 -24.71 -13.40
C GLY A 9 -9.58 -24.52 -11.91
N ARG A 10 -9.39 -25.59 -11.13
CA ARG A 10 -9.53 -25.58 -9.67
C ARG A 10 -8.15 -25.58 -9.02
N TYR A 11 -7.86 -24.53 -8.28
CA TYR A 11 -6.58 -24.31 -7.62
C TYR A 11 -6.75 -24.15 -6.12
N VAL A 12 -5.68 -24.41 -5.37
CA VAL A 12 -5.58 -24.05 -3.96
C VAL A 12 -4.74 -22.79 -3.87
N ALA A 13 -5.23 -21.81 -3.11
CA ALA A 13 -4.54 -20.54 -2.90
C ALA A 13 -4.21 -20.37 -1.41
N ILE A 14 -3.08 -19.73 -1.15
CA ILE A 14 -2.76 -19.14 0.15
C ILE A 14 -2.97 -17.65 -0.01
N LEU A 15 -3.76 -17.05 0.87
CA LEU A 15 -3.99 -15.62 0.93
C LEU A 15 -3.51 -15.12 2.29
N THR A 16 -2.72 -14.05 2.27
CA THR A 16 -2.29 -13.36 3.48
C THR A 16 -2.88 -11.96 3.48
N HIS A 17 -3.35 -11.52 4.64
CA HIS A 17 -3.81 -10.15 4.85
C HIS A 17 -2.90 -9.50 5.90
N SER A 18 -2.02 -8.62 5.42
CA SER A 18 -1.01 -7.94 6.22
C SER A 18 -0.73 -6.57 5.59
N GLY A 19 0.28 -5.87 6.08
CA GLY A 19 0.64 -4.56 5.55
C GLY A 19 2.02 -4.14 6.01
N SER A 20 2.24 -2.83 6.06
CA SER A 20 3.52 -2.20 6.41
C SER A 20 3.86 -2.22 7.91
N ARG A 21 2.99 -2.82 8.74
CA ARG A 21 3.17 -3.01 10.19
C ARG A 21 3.39 -1.66 10.90
N GLY A 22 4.14 -1.68 12.01
CA GLY A 22 4.46 -0.50 12.81
C GLY A 22 5.10 0.65 12.00
N PRO A 23 6.08 0.39 11.11
CA PRO A 23 6.68 1.44 10.27
C PRO A 23 5.66 2.28 9.52
N GLY A 24 4.73 1.65 8.78
CA GLY A 24 3.72 2.41 8.04
C GLY A 24 2.72 3.16 8.92
N ALA A 25 2.39 2.60 10.09
CA ALA A 25 1.54 3.30 11.06
C ALA A 25 2.22 4.57 11.59
N MET A 26 3.51 4.49 11.95
CA MET A 26 4.29 5.64 12.43
C MET A 26 4.48 6.70 11.34
N THR A 27 4.73 6.29 10.09
CA THR A 27 4.77 7.19 8.93
C THR A 27 3.44 7.95 8.80
N CYS A 28 2.32 7.23 8.77
CA CYS A 28 1.00 7.85 8.65
C CYS A 28 0.70 8.81 9.80
N GLU A 29 0.99 8.42 11.04
CA GLU A 29 0.79 9.25 12.23
C GLU A 29 1.59 10.56 12.15
N TYR A 30 2.86 10.48 11.76
CA TYR A 30 3.73 11.65 11.63
C TYR A 30 3.16 12.68 10.64
N TYR A 31 2.89 12.26 9.39
CA TYR A 31 2.42 13.19 8.36
C TYR A 31 0.97 13.64 8.59
N SER A 32 0.12 12.80 9.21
CA SER A 32 -1.23 13.21 9.61
C SER A 32 -1.19 14.32 10.67
N ASN A 33 -0.34 14.19 11.69
CA ASN A 33 -0.18 15.22 12.72
C ASN A 33 0.33 16.54 12.13
N MET A 34 1.25 16.47 11.16
CA MET A 34 1.73 17.64 10.44
C MET A 34 0.64 18.29 9.59
N ALA A 35 -0.13 17.50 8.82
CA ALA A 35 -1.25 18.02 8.04
C ALA A 35 -2.27 18.74 8.95
N MET A 36 -2.59 18.15 10.10
CA MET A 36 -3.51 18.73 11.08
C MET A 36 -2.96 20.04 11.70
N SER A 37 -1.65 20.17 11.91
CA SER A 37 -1.05 21.38 12.46
C SER A 37 -1.02 22.54 11.46
N MET A 38 -0.90 22.23 10.16
CA MET A 38 -0.98 23.21 9.06
C MET A 38 -2.39 23.75 8.81
N HIS A 39 -3.42 23.04 9.28
CA HIS A 39 -4.83 23.38 9.08
C HIS A 39 -5.58 23.62 10.40
N PRO A 40 -5.17 24.60 11.23
CA PRO A 40 -5.74 24.80 12.57
C PRO A 40 -7.22 25.21 12.57
N ASN A 41 -7.71 25.74 11.45
CA ASN A 41 -9.08 26.23 11.30
C ASN A 41 -10.09 25.15 10.84
N ILE A 42 -9.64 23.93 10.53
CA ILE A 42 -10.55 22.83 10.18
C ILE A 42 -11.35 22.42 11.43
N PRO A 43 -12.70 22.30 11.36
CA PRO A 43 -13.52 21.84 12.47
C PRO A 43 -13.05 20.49 13.03
N ARG A 44 -13.27 20.28 14.32
CA ARG A 44 -12.73 19.10 15.05
C ARG A 44 -13.17 17.78 14.42
N GLU A 45 -14.41 17.70 13.96
CA GLU A 45 -15.02 16.56 13.30
C GLU A 45 -14.38 16.23 11.93
N PHE A 46 -13.73 17.21 11.29
CA PHE A 46 -13.06 17.05 10.00
C PHE A 46 -11.54 17.10 10.11
N ARG A 47 -10.99 17.15 11.33
CA ARG A 47 -9.54 17.34 11.53
C ARG A 47 -8.71 16.27 10.83
N HIS A 48 -9.17 15.01 10.82
CA HIS A 48 -8.52 13.90 10.12
C HIS A 48 -8.61 13.96 8.58
N LEU A 49 -9.31 14.94 8.01
CA LEU A 49 -9.33 15.23 6.56
C LEU A 49 -8.30 16.29 6.15
N SER A 50 -7.43 16.73 7.06
CA SER A 50 -6.33 17.65 6.74
C SER A 50 -5.38 17.00 5.74
N TRP A 51 -4.80 17.79 4.84
CA TRP A 51 -3.95 17.29 3.76
C TRP A 51 -2.59 17.99 3.73
N LEU A 52 -1.67 17.45 2.93
CA LEU A 52 -0.44 18.13 2.53
C LEU A 52 -0.54 18.42 1.03
N PRO A 53 -0.15 19.62 0.56
CA PRO A 53 0.10 19.84 -0.86
C PRO A 53 1.16 18.85 -1.38
N LEU A 54 1.12 18.46 -2.66
CA LEU A 54 2.07 17.48 -3.23
C LEU A 54 3.51 18.00 -3.44
N ASP A 55 3.82 19.19 -2.93
CA ASP A 55 5.17 19.74 -2.84
C ASP A 55 5.67 19.71 -1.39
N GLY A 56 6.90 20.17 -1.15
CA GLY A 56 7.49 20.26 0.20
C GLY A 56 7.36 18.96 1.00
N GLU A 57 6.73 19.06 2.18
CA GLU A 57 6.50 17.96 3.09
C GLU A 57 5.55 16.88 2.54
N GLY A 58 4.65 17.22 1.62
CA GLY A 58 3.79 16.23 0.97
C GLY A 58 4.51 15.43 -0.10
N ALA A 59 5.54 16.00 -0.75
CA ALA A 59 6.43 15.23 -1.61
C ALA A 59 7.25 14.22 -0.81
N GLU A 60 7.71 14.61 0.39
CA GLU A 60 8.38 13.68 1.31
C GLU A 60 7.44 12.57 1.80
N TYR A 61 6.21 12.94 2.18
CA TYR A 61 5.18 11.96 2.54
C TYR A 61 4.92 10.97 1.40
N TRP A 62 4.84 11.46 0.16
CA TRP A 62 4.62 10.61 -1.01
C TRP A 62 5.70 9.53 -1.10
N GLU A 63 6.98 9.90 -1.06
CA GLU A 63 8.09 8.94 -1.11
C GLU A 63 8.07 7.99 0.10
N ALA A 64 7.77 8.48 1.30
CA ALA A 64 7.65 7.65 2.49
C ALA A 64 6.49 6.64 2.37
N MET A 65 5.32 7.05 1.86
CA MET A 65 4.18 6.18 1.61
C MET A 65 4.52 5.11 0.56
N GLN A 66 5.20 5.48 -0.53
CA GLN A 66 5.66 4.56 -1.57
C GLN A 66 6.59 3.49 -0.98
N LEU A 67 7.57 3.90 -0.18
CA LEU A 67 8.47 2.99 0.53
C LEU A 67 7.69 2.05 1.47
N MET A 68 6.65 2.53 2.15
CA MET A 68 5.80 1.69 2.99
C MET A 68 4.96 0.70 2.17
N GLY A 69 4.57 1.04 0.94
CA GLY A 69 3.98 0.10 -0.01
C GLY A 69 4.94 -1.03 -0.38
N GLU A 70 6.18 -0.69 -0.73
CA GLU A 70 7.22 -1.69 -1.02
C GLU A 70 7.53 -2.56 0.20
N PHE A 71 7.60 -1.96 1.39
CA PHE A 71 7.78 -2.69 2.64
C PHE A 71 6.63 -3.67 2.90
N ALA A 72 5.38 -3.26 2.64
CA ALA A 72 4.23 -4.15 2.76
C ALA A 72 4.31 -5.33 1.79
N SER A 73 4.62 -5.10 0.51
CA SER A 73 4.84 -6.18 -0.48
C SER A 73 5.96 -7.13 -0.04
N ALA A 74 7.10 -6.60 0.41
CA ALA A 74 8.22 -7.40 0.91
C ALA A 74 7.82 -8.25 2.13
N ASN A 75 7.01 -7.71 3.04
CA ASN A 75 6.48 -8.45 4.18
C ASN A 75 5.61 -9.64 3.72
N HIS A 76 4.73 -9.44 2.73
CA HIS A 76 3.96 -10.53 2.12
C HIS A 76 4.86 -11.59 1.47
N HIS A 77 5.92 -11.17 0.75
CA HIS A 77 6.91 -12.09 0.18
C HIS A 77 7.60 -12.94 1.24
N CYS A 78 8.02 -12.35 2.36
CA CYS A 78 8.62 -13.09 3.47
C CYS A 78 7.67 -14.16 4.05
N ILE A 79 6.40 -13.80 4.23
CA ILE A 79 5.38 -14.73 4.75
C ILE A 79 5.16 -15.88 3.75
N HIS A 80 4.92 -15.57 2.47
CA HIS A 80 4.68 -16.58 1.44
C HIS A 80 5.90 -17.48 1.24
N ALA A 81 7.12 -16.92 1.17
CA ALA A 81 8.34 -17.70 1.03
C ALA A 81 8.56 -18.67 2.20
N THR A 82 8.25 -18.23 3.42
CA THR A 82 8.31 -19.08 4.63
C THR A 82 7.33 -20.24 4.54
N ILE A 83 6.06 -19.97 4.24
CA ILE A 83 5.02 -21.01 4.12
C ILE A 83 5.35 -22.00 3.01
N LEU A 84 5.72 -21.50 1.82
CA LEU A 84 6.03 -22.33 0.65
C LEU A 84 7.26 -23.21 0.88
N ARG A 85 8.30 -22.68 1.54
CA ARG A 85 9.49 -23.45 1.93
C ARG A 85 9.12 -24.60 2.84
N ASP A 86 8.33 -24.34 3.88
CA ASP A 86 7.97 -25.34 4.88
C ASP A 86 7.05 -26.43 4.28
N LEU A 87 6.18 -26.05 3.33
CA LEU A 87 5.35 -26.98 2.55
C LEU A 87 6.07 -27.65 1.37
N LYS A 88 7.30 -27.23 1.04
CA LYS A 88 8.07 -27.67 -0.14
C LYS A 88 7.31 -27.48 -1.46
N LEU A 89 6.56 -26.38 -1.58
CA LEU A 89 5.78 -26.04 -2.76
C LEU A 89 6.41 -24.90 -3.56
N LYS A 90 6.09 -24.83 -4.86
CA LYS A 90 6.38 -23.67 -5.72
C LYS A 90 5.05 -23.07 -6.18
N PRO A 91 4.89 -21.72 -6.15
CA PRO A 91 3.66 -21.10 -6.58
C PRO A 91 3.56 -21.15 -8.12
N LEU A 92 2.35 -21.39 -8.63
CA LEU A 92 2.07 -21.28 -10.06
C LEU A 92 1.89 -19.82 -10.51
N LEU A 93 1.33 -19.01 -9.62
CA LEU A 93 1.05 -17.60 -9.83
C LEU A 93 1.03 -16.89 -8.48
N GLN A 94 1.49 -15.64 -8.47
CA GLN A 94 1.33 -14.74 -7.34
C GLN A 94 0.67 -13.45 -7.81
N ILE A 95 -0.29 -12.98 -7.02
CA ILE A 95 -1.03 -11.74 -7.25
C ILE A 95 -0.98 -10.96 -5.94
N GLU A 96 -0.78 -9.65 -6.05
CA GLU A 96 -0.78 -8.73 -4.92
C GLU A 96 -1.61 -7.49 -5.27
N ASN A 97 -2.15 -6.85 -4.24
CA ASN A 97 -2.84 -5.57 -4.35
C ASN A 97 -2.63 -4.80 -3.06
N HIS A 98 -2.48 -3.48 -3.17
CA HIS A 98 -2.51 -2.59 -2.01
C HIS A 98 -3.93 -2.06 -1.85
N HIS A 99 -4.50 -2.19 -0.66
CA HIS A 99 -5.89 -1.76 -0.41
C HIS A 99 -5.97 -0.42 0.33
N ASN A 100 -4.87 0.01 0.97
CA ASN A 100 -4.70 1.32 1.60
C ASN A 100 -3.47 1.99 0.98
N PHE A 101 -3.69 2.67 -0.13
CA PHE A 101 -2.60 3.29 -0.90
C PHE A 101 -3.15 4.44 -1.73
N ALA A 102 -2.27 5.35 -2.14
CA ALA A 102 -2.57 6.35 -3.16
C ALA A 102 -1.72 6.06 -4.40
N TRP A 103 -2.27 6.28 -5.59
CA TRP A 103 -1.63 5.93 -6.85
C TRP A 103 -1.54 7.15 -7.76
N LYS A 104 -0.45 7.26 -8.52
CA LYS A 104 -0.42 8.15 -9.69
C LYS A 104 -1.05 7.41 -10.86
N GLU A 105 -2.10 7.98 -11.42
CA GLU A 105 -2.85 7.36 -12.51
C GLU A 105 -3.17 8.37 -13.61
N MET A 106 -3.35 7.88 -14.84
CA MET A 106 -3.81 8.69 -15.98
C MET A 106 -5.32 8.53 -16.15
N HIS A 107 -6.06 9.60 -15.86
CA HIS A 107 -7.51 9.66 -16.03
C HIS A 107 -7.90 10.78 -16.98
N ALA A 108 -8.63 10.44 -18.04
CA ALA A 108 -9.07 11.40 -19.07
C ALA A 108 -7.93 12.30 -19.61
N GLY A 109 -6.75 11.72 -19.84
CA GLY A 109 -5.58 12.42 -20.37
C GLY A 109 -4.84 13.30 -19.38
N ARG A 110 -5.13 13.20 -18.08
CA ARG A 110 -4.45 13.93 -17.01
C ARG A 110 -3.86 12.97 -15.98
N GLU A 111 -2.67 13.28 -15.51
CA GLU A 111 -2.08 12.60 -14.36
C GLU A 111 -2.75 13.12 -13.09
N VAL A 112 -3.22 12.21 -12.25
CA VAL A 112 -3.86 12.50 -10.97
C VAL A 112 -3.32 11.58 -9.89
N VAL A 113 -3.46 12.04 -8.65
CA VAL A 113 -3.29 11.27 -7.42
C VAL A 113 -4.63 11.23 -6.70
#